data_AF-A0A938J4G5-F1
#
_entry.id   AF-A0A938J4G5-F1
#
_cell.length_a   1.000
_cell.length_b   1.000
_cell.length_c   1.000
_cell.angle_alpha   90.00
_cell.angle_beta   90.00
_cell.angle_gamma   90.00
#
_symmetry.space_group_name_H-M   'P 1'
#
loop_
_entity.id
_entity.type
_entity.pdbx_description
1 polymer ?
#
loop_
_entity_poly.entity_id
_entity_poly.type
_entity_poly.pdbx_seq_one_letter_code
_entity_poly.pdbx_strand_id
1 'polypeptide(L)'
;MPSPSSTLAPRVTTLIDVARDAGVSRATASRVLTGSPRVSPSARDRVLASAERLQYQVNAAARSLRTARTGLVGLLIPGFRNDLYGPLADRLDERLRERGLSVVIGSSGWSADGDLRVL
;
A
#
# COMPACT_ATOMS: atom_id res chain seq x y z
N MET A 1 -5.31 30.74 -32.77
CA MET A 1 -5.19 30.53 -31.30
C MET A 1 -4.79 29.08 -31.08
N PRO A 2 -3.56 28.81 -30.60
CA PRO A 2 -3.04 27.45 -30.46
C PRO A 2 -3.67 26.68 -29.29
N SER A 3 -3.89 25.39 -29.51
CA SER A 3 -4.39 24.39 -28.56
C SER A 3 -3.44 24.24 -27.36
N PRO A 4 -3.92 24.00 -26.13
CA PRO A 4 -3.05 23.67 -25.01
C PRO A 4 -2.47 22.26 -25.20
N SER A 5 -1.17 22.24 -25.51
CA SER A 5 -0.30 21.07 -25.59
C SER A 5 -0.43 20.16 -24.37
N SER A 6 -0.53 18.85 -24.61
CA SER A 6 -0.42 17.81 -23.59
C SER A 6 0.98 17.86 -22.96
N THR A 7 1.08 18.37 -21.73
CA THR A 7 2.26 18.21 -20.90
C THR A 7 2.38 16.73 -20.54
N LEU A 8 3.36 16.04 -21.11
CA LEU A 8 3.70 14.65 -20.76
C LEU A 8 4.13 14.60 -19.30
N ALA A 9 3.20 14.20 -18.42
CA ALA A 9 3.54 13.73 -17.09
C ALA A 9 4.55 12.58 -17.22
N PRO A 10 5.56 12.48 -16.34
CA PRO A 10 6.51 11.37 -16.36
C PRO A 10 5.73 10.05 -16.33
N ARG A 11 5.95 9.20 -17.34
CA ARG A 11 5.25 7.91 -17.47
C ARG A 11 5.66 7.02 -16.31
N VAL A 12 4.81 6.92 -15.30
CA VAL A 12 4.96 5.99 -14.18
C VAL A 12 4.88 4.58 -14.75
N THR A 13 5.92 3.77 -14.53
CA THR A 13 5.95 2.35 -14.91
C THR A 13 4.73 1.64 -14.34
N THR A 14 3.93 1.01 -15.20
CA THR A 14 2.72 0.31 -14.77
C THR A 14 2.96 -1.19 -14.65
N LEU A 15 2.02 -1.89 -13.99
CA LEU A 15 2.02 -3.36 -13.94
C LEU A 15 1.97 -3.99 -15.35
N ILE A 16 1.37 -3.29 -16.32
CA ILE A 16 1.28 -3.76 -17.71
C ILE A 16 2.66 -3.74 -18.37
N ASP A 17 3.46 -2.72 -18.08
CA ASP A 17 4.82 -2.59 -18.62
C ASP A 17 5.73 -3.69 -18.05
N VAL A 18 5.60 -3.98 -16.74
CA VAL A 18 6.29 -5.12 -16.10
C VAL A 18 5.86 -6.45 -16.73
N ALA A 19 4.55 -6.66 -16.95
CA ALA A 19 4.05 -7.89 -17.55
C ALA A 19 4.56 -8.08 -19.00
N ARG A 20 4.61 -6.98 -19.76
CA ARG A 20 5.11 -6.97 -21.15
C ARG A 20 6.61 -7.30 -21.18
N ASP A 21 7.41 -6.64 -20.34
CA ASP A 21 8.85 -6.88 -20.26
C ASP A 21 9.19 -8.30 -19.79
N ALA A 22 8.43 -8.83 -18.82
CA ALA A 22 8.62 -10.20 -18.31
C ALA A 22 8.07 -11.30 -19.24
N GLY A 23 7.34 -10.94 -20.30
CA GLY A 23 6.71 -11.90 -21.21
C GLY A 23 5.61 -12.74 -20.56
N VAL A 24 4.82 -12.16 -19.66
CA VAL A 24 3.73 -12.86 -18.95
C VAL A 24 2.41 -12.09 -19.03
N SER A 25 1.30 -12.76 -18.69
CA SER A 25 0.02 -12.08 -18.56
C SER A 25 0.00 -11.10 -17.37
N ARG A 26 -0.83 -10.04 -17.46
CA ARG A 26 -1.08 -9.11 -16.35
C ARG A 26 -1.47 -9.82 -15.05
N ALA A 27 -2.28 -10.88 -15.16
CA ALA A 27 -2.71 -11.66 -14.01
C ALA A 27 -1.55 -12.43 -13.36
N THR A 28 -0.63 -12.96 -14.17
CA THR A 28 0.59 -13.63 -13.70
C THR A 28 1.51 -12.64 -13.00
N ALA A 29 1.79 -11.48 -13.61
CA ALA A 29 2.60 -10.43 -13.00
C ALA A 29 2.00 -9.96 -11.67
N SER A 30 0.68 -9.75 -11.62
CA SER A 30 -0.03 -9.42 -10.38
C SER A 30 0.17 -10.49 -9.31
N ARG A 31 0.00 -11.78 -9.64
CA ARG A 31 0.16 -12.89 -8.68
C ARG A 31 1.57 -12.97 -8.13
N VAL A 32 2.59 -12.79 -8.97
CA VAL A 32 3.99 -12.77 -8.53
C VAL A 32 4.23 -11.63 -7.55
N LEU A 33 3.84 -10.40 -7.91
CA LEU A 33 4.08 -9.21 -7.10
C LEU A 33 3.25 -9.20 -5.80
N THR A 34 2.14 -9.95 -5.74
CA THR A 34 1.39 -10.17 -4.50
C THR A 34 1.85 -11.40 -3.70
N GLY A 35 2.88 -12.12 -4.16
CA GLY A 35 3.44 -13.27 -3.43
C GLY A 35 2.60 -14.55 -3.49
N SER A 36 1.73 -14.71 -4.49
CA SER A 36 0.89 -15.92 -4.61
C SER A 36 1.75 -17.19 -4.79
N PRO A 37 1.37 -18.33 -4.19
CA PRO A 37 2.07 -19.60 -4.38
C PRO A 37 1.74 -20.29 -5.73
N ARG A 38 0.73 -19.80 -6.47
CA ARG A 38 0.25 -20.40 -7.73
C ARG A 38 0.96 -19.85 -8.97
N VAL A 39 2.28 -19.68 -8.93
CA VAL A 39 3.09 -19.20 -10.05
C VAL A 39 4.38 -20.02 -10.13
N SER A 40 4.80 -20.37 -11.35
CA SER A 40 6.03 -21.12 -11.56
C SER A 40 7.25 -20.29 -11.11
N PRO A 41 8.32 -20.93 -10.59
CA PRO A 41 9.54 -20.24 -10.20
C PRO A 41 10.12 -19.37 -11.33
N SER A 42 10.18 -19.92 -12.55
CA SER A 42 10.64 -19.20 -13.74
C SER A 42 9.81 -17.94 -14.05
N ALA A 43 8.48 -17.96 -13.87
CA ALA A 43 7.65 -16.78 -14.07
C ALA A 43 7.85 -15.75 -12.94
N ARG A 44 8.08 -16.21 -11.71
CA ARG A 44 8.40 -15.36 -10.57
C ARG A 44 9.70 -14.60 -10.81
N ASP A 45 10.77 -15.30 -11.18
CA ASP A 45 12.10 -14.70 -11.36
C ASP A 45 12.10 -13.64 -12.48
N ARG A 46 11.48 -13.95 -13.63
CA ARG A 46 11.36 -12.99 -14.74
C ARG A 46 10.61 -11.73 -14.33
N VAL A 47 9.48 -11.86 -13.64
CA VAL A 47 8.67 -10.70 -13.22
C VAL A 47 9.41 -9.85 -12.20
N LEU A 48 10.11 -10.45 -11.23
CA LEU A 48 10.88 -9.72 -10.24
C LEU A 48 12.05 -8.96 -10.89
N ALA A 49 12.79 -9.61 -11.79
CA ALA A 49 13.86 -8.98 -12.54
C ALA A 49 13.36 -7.83 -13.42
N SER A 50 12.21 -7.99 -14.08
CA SER A 50 11.58 -6.92 -14.86
C SER A 50 11.11 -5.76 -13.97
N ALA A 51 10.52 -6.04 -12.81
CA ALA A 51 10.06 -5.01 -11.89
C ALA A 51 11.24 -4.17 -11.36
N GLU A 52 12.36 -4.81 -11.03
CA GLU A 52 13.59 -4.14 -10.61
C GLU A 52 14.17 -3.26 -11.73
N ARG A 53 14.32 -3.84 -12.93
CA ARG A 53 14.87 -3.13 -14.11
C ARG A 53 14.07 -1.90 -14.51
N LEU A 54 12.74 -1.98 -14.39
CA LEU A 54 11.82 -0.89 -14.72
C LEU A 54 11.54 0.05 -13.53
N GLN A 55 12.21 -0.17 -12.40
CA GLN A 55 12.00 0.55 -11.14
C GLN A 55 10.52 0.64 -10.75
N TYR A 56 9.79 -0.46 -10.97
CA TYR A 56 8.38 -0.55 -10.66
C TYR A 56 8.15 -0.49 -9.15
N GLN A 57 7.50 0.59 -8.71
CA GLN A 57 7.00 0.68 -7.34
C GLN A 57 5.52 0.31 -7.30
N VAL A 58 5.17 -0.58 -6.37
CA VAL A 58 3.78 -0.91 -6.09
C VAL A 58 3.09 0.35 -5.57
N ASN A 59 2.15 0.88 -6.35
CA ASN A 59 1.33 1.99 -5.90
C ASN A 59 0.38 1.49 -4.80
N ALA A 60 0.74 1.77 -3.54
CA ALA A 60 -0.03 1.38 -2.37
C ALA A 60 -1.47 1.94 -2.41
N ALA A 61 -1.66 3.18 -2.88
CA ALA A 61 -2.99 3.77 -3.03
C ALA A 61 -3.85 3.00 -4.05
N ALA A 62 -3.29 2.61 -5.20
CA ALA A 62 -3.99 1.78 -6.18
C ALA A 62 -4.31 0.38 -5.65
N ARG A 63 -3.42 -0.19 -4.81
CA ARG A 63 -3.66 -1.47 -4.12
C ARG A 63 -4.81 -1.33 -3.12
N SER A 64 -4.86 -0.24 -2.36
CA SER A 64 -5.91 0.04 -1.38
C SER A 64 -7.27 0.26 -2.02
N LEU A 65 -7.32 0.98 -3.15
CA LEU A 65 -8.54 1.18 -3.94
C LEU A 65 -9.09 -0.14 -4.50
N ARG A 66 -8.22 -1.02 -5.03
CA ARG A 66 -8.66 -2.31 -5.60
C ARG A 66 -9.13 -3.31 -4.54
N THR A 67 -8.59 -3.22 -3.33
CA THR A 67 -8.93 -4.14 -2.23
C THR A 67 -9.98 -3.57 -1.27
N ALA A 68 -10.39 -2.31 -1.46
CA ALA A 68 -11.19 -1.53 -0.51
C ALA A 68 -10.61 -1.57 0.93
N ARG A 69 -9.30 -1.82 1.06
CA ARG A 69 -8.60 -1.94 2.35
C ARG A 69 -7.28 -1.20 2.26
N THR A 70 -7.11 -0.19 3.11
CA THR A 70 -5.89 0.62 3.16
C THR A 70 -4.69 -0.12 3.75
N GLY A 71 -4.94 -1.23 4.47
CA GLY A 71 -3.91 -1.87 5.30
C GLY A 71 -3.58 -1.07 6.56
N LEU A 72 -4.39 -0.05 6.87
CA LEU A 72 -4.25 0.80 8.05
C LEU A 72 -5.24 0.36 9.13
N VAL A 73 -4.79 0.41 10.38
CA VAL A 73 -5.62 0.25 11.58
C VAL A 73 -5.57 1.55 12.37
N GLY A 74 -6.72 2.16 12.61
CA GLY A 74 -6.83 3.37 13.43
C GLY A 74 -6.84 3.03 14.92
N LEU A 75 -6.00 3.71 15.70
CA LEU A 75 -6.02 3.71 17.16
C LEU A 75 -6.41 5.11 17.64
N LEU A 76 -7.63 5.25 18.16
CA LEU A 76 -8.12 6.49 18.74
C LEU A 76 -7.86 6.47 20.25
N ILE A 77 -7.13 7.46 20.76
CA ILE A 77 -6.84 7.62 22.19
C ILE A 77 -7.43 8.94 22.71
N PRO A 78 -7.74 9.07 24.01
CA PRO A 78 -8.20 10.33 24.59
C PRO A 78 -7.20 11.49 24.46
N GLY A 79 -5.90 11.18 24.48
CA GLY A 79 -4.82 12.13 24.22
C GLY A 79 -3.44 11.56 24.52
N PHE A 80 -2.40 12.23 24.04
CA PHE A 80 -1.00 11.77 24.11
C PHE A 80 -0.30 12.01 25.46
N ARG A 81 -1.00 12.61 26.44
CA ARG A 81 -0.40 13.02 27.72
C ARG A 81 -0.29 11.88 28.74
N ASN A 82 -0.89 10.73 28.47
CA ASN A 82 -0.88 9.58 29.37
C ASN A 82 0.13 8.55 28.86
N ASP A 83 1.08 8.19 29.71
CA ASP A 83 2.17 7.26 29.42
C ASP A 83 1.69 5.82 29.13
N LEU A 84 0.42 5.51 29.38
CA LEU A 84 -0.20 4.23 29.04
C LEU A 84 -0.22 3.95 27.53
N TYR A 85 -0.44 4.98 26.70
CA TYR A 85 -0.75 4.77 25.28
C TYR A 85 0.48 4.49 24.41
N GLY A 86 1.66 4.95 24.82
CA GLY A 86 2.92 4.69 24.11
C GLY A 86 3.22 3.18 24.04
N PRO A 87 3.37 2.49 25.19
CA PRO A 87 3.61 1.05 25.21
C PRO A 87 2.52 0.23 24.51
N LEU A 88 1.26 0.68 24.58
CA LEU A 88 0.15 0.04 23.87
C LEU A 88 0.30 0.17 22.35
N ALA A 89 0.62 1.37 21.87
CA ALA A 89 0.82 1.65 20.45
C ALA A 89 2.02 0.86 19.89
N ASP A 90 3.13 0.80 20.63
CA ASP A 90 4.31 0.03 20.22
C ASP A 90 4.01 -1.45 20.07
N ARG A 91 3.30 -2.03 21.05
CA ARG A 91 2.89 -3.45 20.99
C ARG A 91 1.89 -3.71 19.87
N LEU A 92 1.00 -2.76 19.59
CA LEU A 92 0.06 -2.88 18.50
C LEU A 92 0.75 -2.79 17.14
N ASP A 93 1.70 -1.85 16.97
CA ASP A 93 2.49 -1.73 15.73
C ASP A 93 3.28 -2.99 15.44
N GLU A 94 3.96 -3.56 16.44
CA GLU A 94 4.71 -4.81 16.33
C GLU A 94 3.83 -5.94 15.75
N ARG A 95 2.62 -6.13 16.31
CA ARG A 95 1.67 -7.17 15.87
C ARG A 95 1.02 -6.90 14.52
N LEU A 96 0.81 -5.63 14.18
CA LEU A 96 0.24 -5.26 12.89
C LEU A 96 1.27 -5.40 11.76
N ARG A 97 2.54 -5.06 12.02
CA ARG A 97 3.64 -5.25 11.06
C ARG A 97 3.84 -6.72 10.69
N GLU A 98 3.74 -7.64 11.66
CA GLU A 98 3.75 -9.10 11.40
C GLU A 98 2.69 -9.52 10.36
N ARG A 99 1.60 -8.74 10.22
CA ARG A 99 0.47 -8.98 9.31
C ARG A 99 0.50 -8.09 8.07
N GLY A 100 1.55 -7.28 7.89
CA GLY A 100 1.66 -6.30 6.80
C GLY A 100 0.66 -5.14 6.91
N LEU A 101 0.24 -4.81 8.12
CA LEU A 101 -0.63 -3.69 8.46
C LEU A 101 0.18 -2.60 9.16
N SER A 102 -0.31 -1.35 9.09
CA SER A 102 0.28 -0.21 9.82
C SER A 102 -0.74 0.43 10.75
N VAL A 103 -0.29 0.97 11.89
CA VAL A 103 -1.14 1.73 12.81
C VAL A 103 -1.15 3.22 12.46
N VAL A 104 -2.31 3.86 12.61
CA VAL A 104 -2.46 5.33 12.59
C VAL A 104 -3.08 5.75 13.91
N ILE A 105 -2.42 6.65 14.64
CA ILE A 105 -2.87 7.07 15.96
C ILE A 105 -3.52 8.45 15.87
N GLY A 106 -4.75 8.56 16.36
CA GLY A 106 -5.50 9.82 16.47
C GLY A 106 -5.84 10.10 17.94
N SER A 107 -6.06 11.38 18.26
CA SER A 107 -6.51 11.81 19.58
C SER A 107 -7.92 12.39 19.50
N SER A 108 -8.86 11.91 20.32
CA SER A 108 -10.22 12.46 20.42
C SER A 108 -10.30 13.72 21.30
N GLY A 109 -9.21 14.07 22.01
CA GLY A 109 -9.14 15.30 22.81
C GLY A 109 -10.09 15.30 24.01
N TRP A 110 -10.48 14.11 24.52
CA TRP A 110 -11.44 13.91 25.60
C TRP A 110 -12.88 14.38 25.33
N SER A 111 -13.21 14.76 24.09
CA SER A 111 -14.59 15.08 23.70
C SER A 111 -15.33 13.82 23.26
N ALA A 112 -16.47 13.52 23.92
CA ALA A 112 -17.37 12.43 23.53
C ALA A 112 -17.94 12.59 22.09
N ASP A 113 -17.94 13.81 21.55
CA ASP A 113 -18.27 14.12 20.14
C ASP A 113 -17.16 13.75 19.13
N GLY A 114 -15.93 13.51 19.60
CA GLY A 114 -14.78 13.18 18.75
C GLY A 114 -14.79 11.76 18.20
N ASP A 115 -15.54 10.84 18.82
CA ASP A 115 -15.52 9.41 18.50
C ASP A 115 -16.24 9.06 17.18
N LEU A 116 -17.09 9.95 16.65
CA LEU A 116 -17.93 9.67 15.46
C LEU A 116 -17.53 10.40 14.18
N ARG A 117 -16.49 11.25 14.18
CA ARG A 117 -16.05 12.01 12.98
C ARG A 117 -14.77 11.50 12.32
N VAL A 118 -14.15 10.46 12.87
CA VAL A 118 -12.85 9.93 12.40
C VAL A 118 -13.01 8.68 11.49
N LEU A 119 -14.26 8.28 11.21
CA LEU A 119 -14.61 7.21 10.25
C LEU A 119 -15.21 7.81 8.97
#